data_AF-A0AAC9YBU7-F1
#
_entry.id   AF-A0AAC9YBU7-F1
#
_cell.length_a   1.000
_cell.length_b   1.000
_cell.length_c   1.000
_cell.angle_alpha   90.00
_cell.angle_beta   90.00
_cell.angle_gamma   90.00
#
_symmetry.space_group_name_H-M   'P 1'
#
loop_
_entity.id
_entity.type
_entity.pdbx_description
1 polymer ?
#
loop_
_entity_poly.entity_id
_entity_poly.type
_entity_poly.pdbx_seq_one_letter_code
_entity_poly.pdbx_strand_id
1 'polypeptide(L)' 'MSRPLQLSAETAVRLAKELNIPLEHLMHMPRHILLQKMAELAKNAPDTSNDAESAPDPQQGDSHDPV' A
#
# COMPACT_ATOMS: atom_id res chain seq x y z
N MET A 1 0.93 -26.80 15.49
CA MET A 1 2.07 -26.03 14.96
C MET A 1 1.57 -24.72 14.38
N SER A 2 1.86 -23.59 15.04
CA SER A 2 1.41 -22.26 14.60
C SER A 2 2.37 -21.75 13.52
N ARG A 3 2.09 -22.09 12.25
CA ARG A 3 2.87 -21.59 11.10
C ARG A 3 2.87 -20.06 11.14
N PRO A 4 3.99 -19.33 11.19
CA PRO A 4 3.98 -17.86 11.29
C PRO A 4 3.23 -17.26 10.08
N LEU A 5 2.52 -16.15 10.30
CA LEU A 5 1.83 -15.44 9.22
C LEU A 5 2.88 -15.02 8.18
N GLN A 6 2.68 -15.40 6.92
CA GLN A 6 3.49 -14.93 5.80
C GLN A 6 3.04 -13.51 5.41
N LEU A 7 2.93 -12.61 6.39
CA LEU A 7 2.61 -11.22 6.14
C LEU A 7 3.94 -10.47 5.96
N SER A 8 4.15 -9.91 4.77
CA SER A 8 5.31 -9.04 4.55
C SER A 8 5.13 -7.73 5.33
N ALA A 9 6.24 -7.09 5.68
CA ALA A 9 6.23 -5.79 6.35
C ALA A 9 5.44 -4.74 5.52
N GLU A 10 5.57 -4.82 4.19
CA GLU A 10 4.92 -3.89 3.28
C GLU A 10 3.39 -4.04 3.27
N THR A 11 2.88 -5.29 3.29
CA THR A 11 1.44 -5.54 3.41
C THR A 11 0.92 -5.14 4.78
N ALA A 12 1.69 -5.35 5.85
CA ALA A 12 1.32 -4.93 7.20
C ALA A 12 1.17 -3.40 7.32
N VAL A 13 2.10 -2.64 6.73
CA VAL A 13 2.05 -1.16 6.70
C VAL A 13 0.85 -0.67 5.91
N ARG A 14 0.57 -1.25 4.74
CA ARG A 14 -0.60 -0.90 3.93
C ARG A 14 -1.90 -1.20 4.67
N LEU A 15 -2.01 -2.40 5.26
CA LEU A 15 -3.17 -2.81 6.03
C LEU A 15 -3.44 -1.90 7.24
N ALA A 16 -2.38 -1.47 7.94
CA ALA A 16 -2.49 -0.55 9.08
C ALA A 16 -3.05 0.81 8.65
N LYS A 17 -2.59 1.34 7.51
CA LYS A 17 -3.08 2.62 6.95
C LYS A 17 -4.54 2.52 6.50
N GLU A 18 -4.90 1.49 5.75
CA GLU A 18 -6.27 1.25 5.24
C GLU A 18 -7.28 1.10 6.37
N LEU A 19 -6.90 0.40 7.44
CA LEU A 19 -7.74 0.21 8.62
C LEU A 19 -7.66 1.38 9.61
N ASN A 20 -6.85 2.39 9.31
CA ASN A 20 -6.57 3.55 10.16
C ASN A 20 -6.18 3.17 11.61
N ILE A 21 -5.30 2.18 11.75
CA ILE A 21 -4.79 1.68 13.03
C ILE A 21 -3.27 1.73 13.09
N PRO A 22 -2.66 1.88 14.28
CA PRO A 22 -1.21 1.87 14.42
C PRO A 22 -0.61 0.50 14.10
N LEU A 23 0.56 0.50 13.47
CA LEU A 23 1.26 -0.71 13.02
C LEU A 23 1.61 -1.62 14.20
N GLU A 24 1.97 -1.05 15.35
CA GLU A 24 2.28 -1.78 16.58
C GLU A 24 1.08 -2.63 16.98
N HIS A 25 -0.12 -2.04 16.96
CA HIS A 25 -1.36 -2.75 17.30
C HIS A 25 -1.69 -3.84 16.27
N LEU A 26 -1.39 -3.59 14.99
CA LEU A 26 -1.53 -4.58 13.92
C LEU A 26 -0.61 -5.80 14.10
N MET A 27 0.63 -5.58 14.55
CA MET A 27 1.59 -6.66 14.80
C MET A 27 1.23 -7.52 16.01
N HIS A 28 0.52 -6.96 16.99
CA HIS A 28 0.02 -7.70 18.15
C HIS A 28 -1.34 -8.37 17.90
N MET A 29 -1.99 -8.09 16.77
CA MET A 29 -3.31 -8.65 16.48
C MET A 29 -3.25 -10.16 16.20
N PRO A 30 -4.22 -10.92 16.72
CA PRO A 30 -4.31 -12.34 16.44
C PRO A 30 -4.73 -12.59 14.98
N ARG A 31 -4.22 -13.69 14.42
CA ARG A 31 -4.36 -14.03 12.98
C ARG A 31 -5.78 -13.97 12.45
N HIS A 32 -6.75 -14.48 13.20
CA HIS A 32 -8.13 -14.56 12.72
C HIS A 32 -8.76 -13.17 12.54
N ILE A 33 -8.36 -12.19 13.38
CA ILE A 33 -8.80 -10.80 13.25
C ILE A 33 -8.20 -10.15 12.01
N LEU A 34 -6.90 -10.38 11.74
CA LEU A 34 -6.26 -9.89 10.52
C LEU A 34 -6.95 -10.42 9.27
N LEU A 35 -7.27 -11.72 9.22
CA LEU A 35 -8.00 -12.33 8.11
C LEU A 35 -9.40 -11.73 7.94
N GLN A 36 -10.10 -11.48 9.04
CA GLN A 36 -11.41 -10.83 9.00
C GLN A 36 -11.31 -9.41 8.42
N LYS A 37 -10.33 -8.61 8.87
CA LYS A 37 -10.11 -7.25 8.39
C LYS A 37 -9.72 -7.19 6.92
N MET A 38 -8.88 -8.14 6.46
CA MET A 38 -8.56 -8.29 5.03
C MET A 38 -9.80 -8.65 4.19
N ALA A 39 -10.68 -9.51 4.71
CA ALA A 39 -11.93 -9.84 4.05
C ALA A 39 -12.93 -8.67 4.03
N GLU A 40 -12.96 -7.86 5.10
CA GLU A 40 -13.74 -6.61 5.16
C GLU A 40 -13.24 -5.60 4.11
N LEU A 41 -11.92 -5.41 3.99
CA LEU A 41 -11.33 -4.54 2.98
C LEU A 41 -11.56 -5.03 1.54
N ALA A 42 -11.41 -6.34 1.29
CA ALA A 42 -11.63 -6.90 -0.05
C ALA A 42 -13.08 -6.75 -0.52
N LYS A 43 -14.05 -6.70 0.41
CA LYS A 43 -15.46 -6.43 0.09
C LYS A 43 -15.75 -4.94 -0.17
N ASN A 44 -14.95 -4.05 0.41
CA ASN A 44 -15.14 -2.61 0.36
C ASN A 44 -14.17 -1.90 -0.61
N ALA A 45 -13.37 -2.62 -1.39
CA ALA A 45 -12.48 -2.03 -2.38
C ALA A 45 -13.24 -1.77 -3.70
N PRO A 46 -13.63 -0.52 -4.03
CA PRO A 46 -13.63 -0.08 -5.42
C PRO A 46 -12.17 0.12 -5.85
N ASP A 47 -11.81 -0.37 -7.04
CA ASP A 47 -10.47 -0.31 -7.65
C ASP A 47 -9.74 1.01 -7.37
N THR A 48 -8.94 1.09 -6.31
CA THR A 48 -8.12 2.26 -6.01
C THR A 48 -6.67 1.92 -6.30
N SER A 49 -6.38 1.86 -7.59
CA SER A 49 -5.04 2.03 -8.16
C SER A 49 -4.62 3.49 -7.93
N ASN A 50 -3.94 3.78 -6.83
CA ASN A 50 -3.23 5.04 -6.64
C ASN A 50 -2.02 4.80 -5.73
N ASP A 51 -0.87 4.49 -6.33
CA ASP A 51 0.36 5.27 -6.13
C ASP A 51 1.45 4.75 -7.08
N ALA A 52 1.71 5.49 -8.15
CA ALA A 52 3.00 5.53 -8.86
C ALA A 52 3.06 6.82 -9.69
N GLU A 53 2.92 7.97 -9.01
CA GLU A 53 3.47 9.21 -9.54
C GLU A 53 4.95 9.27 -9.13
N SER A 54 5.82 8.93 -10.06
CA SER A 54 7.20 9.42 -10.06
C SER A 54 7.54 9.81 -11.48
N ALA A 55 7.74 11.11 -11.65
CA ALA A 55 8.00 11.84 -12.88
C ALA A 55 9.19 11.28 -13.70
N PRO A 56 9.29 11.69 -14.96
CA PRO A 56 10.23 12.79 -15.20
C PRO A 56 9.57 13.94 -15.96
N ASP A 57 9.65 15.12 -15.35
CA ASP A 57 9.62 16.39 -16.06
C ASP A 57 10.97 16.56 -16.78
N PRO A 58 10.95 16.89 -18.08
CA PRO A 58 11.82 17.96 -18.50
C PRO A 58 11.07 18.94 -19.41
N GLN A 59 10.53 20.00 -18.80
CA GLN A 59 10.38 21.27 -19.50
C GLN A 59 11.71 22.04 -19.52
N GLN A 60 12.52 21.86 -20.57
CA GLN A 60 13.47 22.88 -21.08
C GLN A 60 13.55 22.61 -22.61
N GLY A 61 12.93 23.38 -23.50
CA GLY A 61 13.12 24.82 -23.65
C GLY A 61 14.48 25.05 -24.33
N ASP A 62 14.49 25.18 -25.66
CA ASP A 62 15.08 26.32 -26.37
C ASP A 62 15.22 26.02 -27.87
N SER A 63 14.62 26.89 -28.65
CA SER A 63 14.81 27.10 -30.07
C SER A 63 16.28 27.32 -30.45
N HIS A 64 16.85 26.50 -31.34
CA HIS A 64 17.83 27.02 -32.30
C HIS A 64 17.91 26.15 -33.55
N ASP A 65 17.49 26.75 -34.66
CA ASP A 65 17.92 26.41 -36.02
C ASP A 65 19.44 26.61 -36.11
N PRO A 66 20.20 25.65 -36.66
CA PRO A 66 21.21 26.10 -37.60
C PRO A 66 21.43 25.16 -38.80
N VAL A 67 21.31 25.79 -39.98
CA VAL A 67 22.05 25.59 -41.25
C VAL A 67 21.65 24.42 -42.15
#